data_AF-A0A8S4R3U0-F1
#
_entry.id   AF-A0A8S4R3U0-F1
#
_cell.length_a   1.000
_cell.length_b   1.000
_cell.length_c   1.000
_cell.angle_alpha   90.00
_cell.angle_beta   90.00
_cell.angle_gamma   90.00
#
_symmetry.space_group_name_H-M   'P 1'
#
loop_
_entity.id
_entity.type
_entity.pdbx_description
1 polymer ?
#
loop_
_entity_poly.entity_id
_entity_poly.type
_entity_poly.pdbx_seq_one_letter_code
_entity_poly.pdbx_strand_id
1 'polypeptide(L)'
;MMYCFWFLLLSVINFALCQDCVIENFEYNYESDFNNNYGSCSGYLRWSIKQYSSLQYSIKSPHLGSTRFVTVQSPLRCISSFNFTMTGGGTIEVNRYMTTRHYENEMSVLVFRIADAGTVEIVAEHHSFMIDFVPGWQTLTLSIPGLSSFTGY
;
A
#
# COMPACT_ATOMS: atom_id res chain seq x y z
N MET A 1 -52.59 12.74 28.25
CA MET A 1 -52.23 13.25 26.91
C MET A 1 -50.81 12.78 26.63
N MET A 2 -50.66 11.75 25.78
CA MET A 2 -49.42 11.01 25.60
C MET A 2 -48.76 11.47 24.30
N TYR A 3 -47.66 12.24 24.40
CA TYR A 3 -46.89 12.68 23.24
C TYR A 3 -45.86 11.61 22.91
N CYS A 4 -46.11 10.87 21.83
CA CYS A 4 -45.17 9.92 21.26
C CYS A 4 -44.12 10.71 20.46
N PHE A 5 -42.97 11.01 21.06
CA PHE A 5 -41.85 11.62 20.36
C PHE A 5 -41.15 10.56 19.50
N TRP A 6 -41.39 10.62 18.19
CA TRP A 6 -40.64 9.87 17.19
C TRP A 6 -39.25 10.50 17.06
N PHE A 7 -38.24 9.93 17.72
CA PHE A 7 -36.84 10.25 17.45
C PHE A 7 -36.44 9.57 16.13
N LEU A 8 -36.46 10.35 15.05
CA LEU A 8 -35.90 9.97 13.76
C LEU A 8 -34.38 9.94 13.92
N LEU A 9 -33.84 8.77 14.24
CA LEU A 9 -32.42 8.53 14.41
C LEU A 9 -31.76 8.60 13.03
N LEU A 10 -31.37 9.81 12.63
CA LEU A 10 -30.49 10.08 11.49
C LEU A 10 -29.14 9.40 11.81
N SER A 11 -29.05 8.12 11.47
CA SER A 11 -27.80 7.40 11.32
C SER A 11 -27.01 8.12 10.24
N VAL A 12 -26.13 9.02 10.67
CA VAL A 12 -25.09 9.59 9.83
C VAL A 12 -24.13 8.44 9.57
N ILE A 13 -24.43 7.62 8.57
CA ILE A 13 -23.46 6.68 8.05
C ILE A 13 -22.41 7.57 7.39
N ASN A 14 -21.36 7.91 8.13
CA ASN A 14 -20.14 8.47 7.59
C ASN A 14 -19.52 7.39 6.70
N PHE A 15 -20.07 7.20 5.50
CA PHE A 15 -19.29 6.67 4.41
C PHE A 15 -18.23 7.72 4.15
N ALA A 16 -17.03 7.51 4.70
CA ALA A 16 -15.83 8.19 4.25
C ALA A 16 -15.59 7.74 2.80
N LEU A 17 -16.32 8.35 1.86
CA LEU A 17 -15.99 8.32 0.45
C LEU A 17 -14.67 9.07 0.33
N CYS A 18 -13.57 8.32 0.38
CA CYS A 18 -12.25 8.87 0.13
C CYS A 18 -12.17 9.29 -1.34
N GLN A 19 -12.62 10.51 -1.65
CA GLN A 19 -12.53 11.05 -3.02
C GLN A 19 -11.07 11.35 -3.44
N ASP A 20 -10.13 11.39 -2.47
CA ASP A 20 -8.72 11.74 -2.69
C ASP A 20 -7.73 10.58 -2.45
N CYS A 21 -8.22 9.34 -2.29
CA CYS A 21 -7.32 8.19 -2.10
C CYS A 21 -6.68 7.77 -3.43
N VAL A 22 -5.35 7.71 -3.46
CA VAL A 22 -4.62 7.02 -4.53
C VAL A 22 -4.70 5.52 -4.27
N ILE A 23 -5.34 4.78 -5.18
CA ILE A 23 -5.51 3.33 -5.10
C ILE A 23 -4.69 2.69 -6.21
N GLU A 24 -3.72 1.86 -5.84
CA GLU A 24 -2.98 0.99 -6.75
C GLU A 24 -3.40 -0.47 -6.54
N ASN A 25 -3.70 -1.17 -7.63
CA ASN A 25 -4.14 -2.57 -7.62
C ASN A 25 -3.43 -3.45 -8.66
N PHE A 26 -2.41 -2.92 -9.34
CA PHE A 26 -1.57 -3.54 -10.36
C PHE A 26 -2.31 -3.99 -11.63
N GLU A 27 -3.53 -3.50 -11.85
CA GLU A 27 -4.31 -3.85 -13.04
C GLU A 27 -3.80 -3.17 -14.30
N TYR A 28 -3.38 -1.92 -14.18
CA TYR A 28 -3.02 -1.06 -15.31
C TYR A 28 -1.67 -0.39 -15.07
N ASN A 29 -0.99 -0.04 -16.16
CA ASN A 29 0.19 0.83 -16.17
C ASN A 29 1.38 0.44 -15.28
N TYR A 30 1.42 -0.76 -14.69
CA TYR A 30 2.53 -1.17 -13.82
C TYR A 30 3.92 -0.93 -14.41
N GLU A 31 4.12 -1.21 -15.70
CA GLU A 31 5.43 -1.06 -16.34
C GLU A 31 5.86 0.40 -16.52
N SER A 32 4.90 1.33 -16.64
CA SER A 32 5.15 2.78 -16.74
C SER A 32 5.20 3.46 -15.39
N ASP A 33 4.35 3.04 -14.47
CA ASP A 33 4.07 3.75 -13.22
C ASP A 33 4.99 3.26 -12.09
N PHE A 34 5.54 2.04 -12.21
CA PHE A 34 6.49 1.49 -11.26
C PHE A 34 7.84 1.23 -11.92
N ASN A 35 8.91 1.53 -11.18
CA ASN A 35 10.26 1.25 -11.64
C ASN A 35 11.20 0.92 -10.49
N ASN A 36 12.43 0.58 -10.86
CA ASN A 36 13.52 0.14 -9.99
C ASN A 36 14.82 0.87 -10.36
N ASN A 37 14.70 2.06 -10.97
CA ASN A 37 15.81 2.81 -11.55
C ASN A 37 16.17 4.05 -10.74
N TYR A 38 15.40 4.40 -9.71
CA TYR A 38 15.68 5.51 -8.81
C TYR A 38 15.38 5.18 -7.35
N GLY A 39 15.74 6.13 -6.49
CA GLY A 39 15.56 6.02 -5.04
C GLY A 39 16.29 4.82 -4.46
N SER A 40 15.77 4.27 -3.37
CA SER A 40 16.32 3.08 -2.72
C SER A 40 16.15 1.80 -3.54
N CYS A 41 15.35 1.80 -4.62
CA CYS A 41 15.18 0.64 -5.48
C CYS A 41 16.20 0.55 -6.62
N SER A 42 17.04 1.58 -6.83
CA SER A 42 18.04 1.59 -7.89
C SER A 42 19.00 0.39 -7.80
N GLY A 43 19.12 -0.36 -8.90
CA GLY A 43 20.01 -1.52 -8.99
C GLY A 43 19.41 -2.85 -8.53
N TYR A 44 18.19 -2.85 -7.98
CA TYR A 44 17.45 -4.07 -7.67
C TYR A 44 16.65 -4.56 -8.87
N LEU A 45 16.26 -5.84 -8.87
CA LEU A 45 15.27 -6.34 -9.83
C LEU A 45 13.87 -5.84 -9.45
N ARG A 46 13.02 -5.58 -10.44
CA ARG A 46 11.62 -5.21 -10.24
C ARG A 46 10.80 -6.40 -9.72
N TRP A 47 9.76 -6.14 -8.93
CA TRP A 47 8.77 -7.18 -8.62
C TRP A 47 8.11 -7.71 -9.88
N SER A 48 7.72 -8.98 -9.87
CA SER A 48 7.00 -9.58 -10.99
C SER A 48 5.50 -9.51 -10.73
N ILE A 49 4.73 -9.15 -11.75
CA ILE A 49 3.28 -9.29 -11.71
C ILE A 49 2.89 -10.74 -11.99
N LYS A 50 1.85 -11.19 -11.28
CA LYS A 50 1.14 -12.44 -11.52
C LYS A 50 -0.36 -12.21 -11.40
N GLN A 51 -1.14 -13.22 -11.79
CA GLN A 51 -2.60 -13.24 -11.62
C GLN A 51 -2.98 -14.13 -10.46
N TYR A 52 -4.00 -13.74 -9.68
CA TYR A 52 -4.53 -14.58 -8.60
C TYR A 52 -5.01 -15.95 -9.11
N SER A 53 -5.51 -16.01 -10.35
CA SER A 53 -5.90 -17.25 -11.03
C SER A 53 -4.75 -18.26 -11.20
N SER A 54 -3.50 -17.82 -11.18
CA SER A 54 -2.32 -18.69 -11.28
C SER A 54 -1.95 -19.37 -9.96
N LEU A 55 -2.57 -18.98 -8.85
CA LEU A 55 -2.29 -19.53 -7.53
C LEU A 55 -3.06 -20.83 -7.32
N GLN A 56 -2.34 -21.92 -7.08
CA GLN A 56 -2.93 -23.25 -6.85
C GLN A 56 -3.86 -23.30 -5.63
N TYR A 57 -3.57 -22.50 -4.60
CA TYR A 57 -4.32 -22.47 -3.34
C TYR A 57 -5.38 -21.37 -3.31
N SER A 58 -6.12 -21.14 -4.41
CA SER A 58 -7.28 -20.22 -4.51
C SER A 58 -7.25 -19.00 -3.56
N ILE A 59 -6.11 -18.31 -3.47
CA ILE A 59 -5.96 -17.17 -2.56
C ILE A 59 -6.88 -16.09 -3.11
N LYS A 60 -7.90 -15.74 -2.35
CA LYS A 60 -8.84 -14.69 -2.74
C LYS A 60 -8.11 -13.35 -2.73
N SER A 61 -8.31 -12.58 -3.78
CA SER A 61 -7.87 -11.20 -3.86
C SER A 61 -8.41 -10.37 -2.69
N PRO A 62 -7.66 -9.39 -2.16
CA PRO A 62 -8.13 -8.53 -1.08
C PRO A 62 -9.26 -7.60 -1.55
N HIS A 63 -9.44 -7.44 -2.86
CA HIS A 63 -10.50 -6.61 -3.44
C HIS A 63 -11.11 -7.25 -4.69
N LEU A 64 -12.44 -7.18 -4.85
CA LEU A 64 -13.14 -7.82 -5.98
C LEU A 64 -12.69 -7.32 -7.36
N GLY A 65 -12.21 -6.08 -7.44
CA GLY A 65 -11.68 -5.48 -8.67
C GLY A 65 -10.20 -5.73 -8.94
N SER A 66 -9.50 -6.49 -8.10
CA SER A 66 -8.08 -6.82 -8.30
C SER A 66 -7.92 -8.29 -8.70
N THR A 67 -7.36 -8.51 -9.88
CA THR A 67 -7.07 -9.80 -10.50
C THR A 67 -5.56 -10.09 -10.55
N ARG A 68 -4.72 -9.07 -10.38
CA ARG A 68 -3.27 -9.10 -10.44
C ARG A 68 -2.65 -8.75 -9.09
N PHE A 69 -1.44 -9.25 -8.87
CA PHE A 69 -0.63 -8.94 -7.70
C PHE A 69 0.85 -8.94 -8.06
N VAL A 70 1.64 -8.26 -7.25
CA VAL A 70 3.11 -8.29 -7.30
C VAL A 70 3.64 -9.35 -6.34
N THR A 71 4.63 -10.13 -6.79
CA THR A 71 5.29 -11.14 -5.96
C THR A 71 6.74 -10.75 -5.68
N VAL A 72 7.11 -10.89 -4.41
CA VAL A 72 8.52 -10.91 -4.00
C VAL A 72 9.05 -12.32 -4.26
N GLN A 73 10.25 -12.42 -4.83
CA GLN A 73 10.96 -13.68 -5.06
C GLN A 73 12.45 -13.41 -4.87
N SER A 74 13.22 -14.41 -4.45
CA SER A 74 14.69 -14.33 -4.45
C SER A 74 15.22 -14.18 -5.89
N PRO A 75 16.26 -13.36 -6.14
CA PRO A 75 16.99 -12.49 -5.20
C PRO A 75 16.22 -11.21 -4.84
N LEU A 76 16.67 -10.44 -3.84
CA LEU A 76 16.02 -9.20 -3.37
C LEU A 76 15.53 -8.30 -4.53
N ARG A 77 14.26 -7.91 -4.45
CA ARG A 77 13.57 -7.12 -5.49
C ARG A 77 12.89 -5.90 -4.89
N CYS A 78 12.76 -4.85 -5.67
CA CYS A 78 12.23 -3.55 -5.21
C CYS A 78 11.42 -2.88 -6.32
N ILE A 79 10.40 -2.12 -5.94
CA ILE A 79 9.67 -1.21 -6.83
C ILE A 79 9.47 0.13 -6.12
N SER A 80 9.58 1.22 -6.88
CA SER A 80 9.19 2.57 -6.49
C SER A 80 7.96 2.96 -7.29
N SER A 81 7.00 3.57 -6.61
CA SER A 81 5.79 4.09 -7.23
C SER A 81 6.07 5.35 -8.05
N PHE A 82 5.09 5.78 -8.83
CA PHE A 82 5.07 7.09 -9.47
C PHE A 82 4.99 8.20 -8.43
N ASN A 83 5.31 9.43 -8.82
CA ASN A 83 5.17 10.55 -7.90
C ASN A 83 3.69 10.94 -7.74
N PHE A 84 3.22 11.04 -6.50
CA PHE A 84 1.88 11.53 -6.17
C PHE A 84 1.90 12.44 -4.95
N THR A 85 0.82 13.21 -4.78
CA THR A 85 0.66 14.09 -3.63
C THR A 85 0.15 13.30 -2.43
N MET A 86 0.89 13.37 -1.34
CA MET A 86 0.54 12.79 -0.04
C MET A 86 0.19 13.91 0.94
N THR A 87 -0.79 13.68 1.80
CA THR A 87 -1.20 14.63 2.84
C THR A 87 -0.66 14.20 4.20
N GLY A 88 0.00 15.12 4.91
CA GLY A 88 0.39 14.91 6.31
C GLY A 88 -0.82 14.58 7.19
N GLY A 89 -0.68 13.57 8.05
CA GLY A 89 -1.77 12.96 8.81
C GLY A 89 -2.53 11.88 8.04
N GLY A 90 -2.23 11.71 6.74
CA GLY A 90 -2.74 10.61 5.92
C GLY A 90 -2.15 9.25 6.31
N THR A 91 -2.65 8.20 5.66
CA THR A 91 -2.25 6.82 5.92
C THR A 91 -1.98 6.09 4.62
N ILE A 92 -0.91 5.32 4.58
CA ILE A 92 -0.60 4.37 3.51
C ILE A 92 -0.96 2.97 4.00
N GLU A 93 -1.73 2.25 3.19
CA GLU A 93 -2.13 0.88 3.46
C GLU A 93 -1.59 -0.05 2.38
N VAL A 94 -0.87 -1.10 2.79
CA VAL A 94 -0.31 -2.10 1.88
C VAL A 94 -0.86 -3.47 2.25
N ASN A 95 -1.66 -4.06 1.36
CA ASN A 95 -2.18 -5.40 1.54
C ASN A 95 -1.15 -6.43 1.07
N ARG A 96 -0.76 -7.33 1.96
CA ARG A 96 0.16 -8.44 1.65
C ARG A 96 -0.41 -9.78 2.08
N TYR A 97 0.02 -10.82 1.39
CA TYR A 97 -0.28 -12.21 1.76
C TYR A 97 1.01 -12.98 1.98
N MET A 98 1.14 -13.63 3.14
CA MET A 98 2.33 -14.43 3.46
C MET A 98 1.93 -15.89 3.72
N THR A 99 2.64 -16.84 3.09
CA THR A 99 2.41 -18.29 3.26
C THR A 99 3.42 -18.95 4.17
N THR A 100 4.68 -18.53 4.12
CA THR A 100 5.79 -19.18 4.81
C THR A 100 6.63 -18.18 5.59
N ARG A 101 7.12 -18.62 6.75
CA ARG A 101 8.10 -17.86 7.52
C ARG A 101 9.48 -18.11 6.93
N HIS A 102 10.03 -17.11 6.26
CA HIS A 102 11.35 -17.19 5.63
C HIS A 102 12.02 -15.81 5.66
N TYR A 103 13.35 -15.77 5.82
CA TYR A 103 14.11 -14.51 5.86
C TYR A 103 14.09 -13.77 4.50
N GLU A 104 13.80 -14.47 3.41
CA GLU A 104 13.62 -13.85 2.09
C GLU A 104 12.24 -13.20 1.90
N ASN A 105 11.33 -13.40 2.86
CA ASN A 105 9.98 -12.81 2.84
C ASN A 105 9.91 -11.49 3.63
N GLU A 106 11.07 -10.93 3.99
CA GLU A 106 11.14 -9.62 4.62
C GLU A 106 10.77 -8.53 3.62
N MET A 107 10.03 -7.53 4.10
CA MET A 107 9.49 -6.46 3.28
C MET A 107 9.69 -5.14 4.01
N SER A 108 10.15 -4.13 3.27
CA SER A 108 10.22 -2.76 3.75
C SER A 108 9.36 -1.87 2.86
N VAL A 109 8.59 -0.98 3.48
CA VAL A 109 7.85 0.09 2.82
C VAL A 109 8.49 1.38 3.26
N LEU A 110 9.01 2.15 2.32
CA LEU A 110 9.66 3.44 2.55
C LEU A 110 8.85 4.50 1.83
N VAL A 111 8.56 5.60 2.52
CA VAL A 111 7.81 6.73 1.98
C VAL A 111 8.76 7.90 1.85
N PHE A 112 8.87 8.42 0.63
CA PHE A 112 9.79 9.49 0.32
C PHE A 112 9.06 10.81 0.06
N ARG A 113 9.63 11.90 0.55
CA ARG A 113 9.28 13.27 0.16
C ARG A 113 10.30 13.79 -0.83
N ILE A 114 9.83 14.46 -1.88
CA ILE A 114 10.66 15.24 -2.80
C ILE A 114 10.56 16.70 -2.35
N ALA A 115 11.68 17.27 -1.90
CA ALA A 115 11.80 18.68 -1.52
C ALA A 115 11.94 19.58 -2.75
N ASP A 116 11.74 20.89 -2.59
CA ASP A 116 11.76 21.89 -3.67
C ASP A 116 13.07 21.90 -4.48
N ALA A 117 14.19 21.53 -3.86
CA ALA A 117 15.50 21.42 -4.52
C ALA A 117 15.73 20.07 -5.24
N GLY A 118 14.72 19.19 -5.29
CA GLY A 118 14.82 17.83 -5.81
C GLY A 118 15.48 16.83 -4.85
N THR A 119 15.85 17.26 -3.64
CA THR A 119 16.36 16.37 -2.60
C THR A 119 15.26 15.44 -2.12
N VAL A 120 15.64 14.19 -1.85
CA VAL A 120 14.71 13.14 -1.43
C VAL A 120 14.97 12.78 0.03
N GLU A 121 13.92 12.69 0.83
CA GLU A 121 13.99 12.38 2.27
C GLU A 121 12.98 11.30 2.65
N ILE A 122 13.38 10.36 3.51
CA ILE A 122 12.46 9.36 4.09
C ILE A 122 11.61 10.07 5.15
N VAL A 123 10.29 9.99 5.01
CA VAL A 123 9.33 10.59 5.96
C VAL A 123 8.57 9.56 6.77
N ALA A 124 8.47 8.32 6.28
CA ALA A 124 7.93 7.20 7.03
C ALA A 124 8.54 5.90 6.52
N GLU A 125 8.67 4.92 7.41
CA GLU A 125 9.16 3.59 7.08
C GLU A 125 8.43 2.53 7.89
N HIS A 126 8.29 1.35 7.29
CA HIS A 126 7.82 0.16 7.97
C HIS A 126 8.65 -1.03 7.50
N HIS A 127 9.21 -1.74 8.46
CA HIS A 127 9.95 -2.97 8.20
C HIS A 127 9.17 -4.13 8.79
N SER A 128 9.04 -5.19 8.01
CA SER A 128 8.50 -6.45 8.46
C SER A 128 9.55 -7.52 8.32
N PHE A 129 9.98 -8.03 9.46
CA PHE A 129 11.00 -9.05 9.55
C PHE A 129 10.38 -10.43 9.71
N MET A 130 11.20 -11.48 9.60
CA MET A 130 10.75 -12.86 9.84
C MET A 130 10.12 -13.06 11.24
N ILE A 131 10.50 -12.24 12.23
CA ILE A 131 9.92 -12.30 13.58
C ILE A 131 8.47 -11.83 13.63
N ASP A 132 8.06 -10.97 12.70
CA ASP A 132 6.72 -10.38 12.60
C ASP A 132 5.79 -11.21 11.70
N PHE A 133 6.20 -12.45 11.37
CA PHE A 133 5.46 -13.30 10.46
C PHE A 133 4.08 -13.67 11.02
N VAL A 134 3.05 -13.32 10.26
CA VAL A 134 1.69 -13.81 10.44
C VAL A 134 1.22 -14.38 9.10
N PRO A 135 0.77 -15.64 9.05
CA PRO A 135 0.29 -16.22 7.80
C PRO A 135 -1.05 -15.60 7.37
N GLY A 136 -1.26 -15.52 6.06
CA GLY A 136 -2.49 -15.02 5.47
C GLY A 136 -2.43 -13.54 5.07
N TRP A 137 -3.60 -12.95 4.89
CA TRP A 137 -3.75 -11.53 4.54
C TRP A 137 -3.43 -10.64 5.73
N GLN A 138 -2.63 -9.61 5.47
CA GLN A 138 -2.35 -8.53 6.40
C GLN A 138 -2.41 -7.20 5.67
N THR A 139 -2.81 -6.17 6.40
CA THR A 139 -2.69 -4.77 5.96
C THR A 139 -1.60 -4.12 6.79
N LEU A 140 -0.56 -3.66 6.12
CA LEU A 140 0.47 -2.81 6.73
C LEU A 140 -0.02 -1.37 6.68
N THR A 141 0.14 -0.67 7.78
CA THR A 141 -0.36 0.70 7.92
C THR A 141 0.80 1.60 8.31
N LEU A 142 1.03 2.66 7.55
CA LEU A 142 2.03 3.69 7.82
C LEU A 142 1.33 5.05 7.90
N SER A 143 1.53 5.77 8.99
CA SER A 143 1.04 7.14 9.13
C SER A 143 2.04 8.13 8.55
N ILE A 144 1.54 9.07 7.74
CA ILE A 144 2.37 10.14 7.18
C ILE A 144 2.46 11.26 8.23
N PRO A 145 3.67 11.63 8.70
CA PRO A 145 3.80 12.66 9.72
C PRO A 145 3.48 14.07 9.21
N GLY A 146 3.16 14.97 10.13
CA GLY A 146 2.91 16.39 9.85
C GLY A 146 1.48 16.69 9.40
N LEU A 147 1.26 17.91 8.93
CA LEU A 147 -0.06 18.42 8.51
C LEU A 147 -0.09 18.96 7.08
N SER A 148 1.09 19.15 6.48
CA SER A 148 1.23 19.70 5.12
C SER A 148 1.21 18.58 4.08
N SER A 149 0.73 18.89 2.88
CA SER A 149 0.87 17.98 1.74
C SER A 149 2.23 18.16 1.05
N PHE A 150 2.73 17.09 0.45
CA PHE A 150 3.98 17.08 -0.30
C PHE A 150 3.92 16.06 -1.45
N THR A 151 4.78 16.20 -2.44
CA THR A 151 4.93 15.21 -3.51
C THR A 151 5.97 14.17 -3.11
N GLY A 152 5.67 12.91 -3.35
CA GLY A 152 6.50 11.78 -2.94
C GLY A 152 6.21 10.52 -3.76
N TYR A 153 6.86 9.42 -3.38
CA TYR A 153 6.65 8.08 -3.96
C TYR A 153 6.84 6.97 -2.92
#